data_AF-A0A5N7D9F3-F1
#
_entry.id   AF-A0A5N7D9F3-F1
#
_cell.length_a   1.000
_cell.length_b   1.000
_cell.length_c   1.000
_cell.angle_alpha   90.00
_cell.angle_beta   90.00
_cell.angle_gamma   90.00
#
_symmetry.space_group_name_H-M   'P 1'
#
loop_
_entity.id
_entity.type
_entity.pdbx_description
1 polymer ?
#
loop_
_entity_poly.entity_id
_entity_poly.type
_entity_poly.pdbx_seq_one_letter_code
_entity_poly.pdbx_strand_id
1 'polypeptide(L)'
;MTTDPPNYTIFDAILDWGSTNAQQISEAHLSKGGWEGWAQEEMRLLFNAGREGNCYQNNARQAADIVLTPYTSGAEAFAQPYVDEECVVIELKCESYWNAQKFRGEVKKDIQKVNSGVFKDRLLRGDCNVYCVALAMTDEGAYYMESLGLELFRDLWLRRFKFGDEYLLHI
;
A
#
# COMPACT_ATOMS: atom_id res chain seq x y z
N MET A 1 5.29 -23.36 -3.74
CA MET A 1 4.52 -22.83 -2.60
C MET A 1 5.00 -21.41 -2.42
N THR A 2 4.22 -20.43 -2.87
CA THR A 2 4.50 -19.02 -2.57
C THR A 2 4.24 -18.85 -1.08
N THR A 3 5.30 -18.63 -0.31
CA THR A 3 5.18 -18.25 1.10
C THR A 3 4.43 -16.93 1.16
N ASP A 4 3.38 -16.86 1.98
CA ASP A 4 2.63 -15.62 2.16
C ASP A 4 3.60 -14.47 2.54
N PRO A 5 3.40 -13.25 2.00
CA PRO A 5 4.22 -12.13 2.38
C PRO A 5 4.02 -11.84 3.88
N PRO A 6 5.00 -11.24 4.57
CA PRO A 6 4.76 -10.72 5.91
C PRO A 6 3.57 -9.76 5.92
N ASN A 7 2.87 -9.73 7.04
CA ASN A 7 1.62 -8.99 7.20
C ASN A 7 0.52 -9.40 6.18
N TYR A 8 0.53 -10.65 5.66
CA TYR A 8 -0.45 -11.12 4.66
C TYR A 8 -1.92 -10.93 5.06
N THR A 9 -2.20 -10.95 6.35
CA THR A 9 -3.54 -10.70 6.91
C THR A 9 -4.08 -9.31 6.56
N ILE A 10 -3.21 -8.33 6.34
CA ILE A 10 -3.59 -7.01 5.80
C ILE A 10 -4.07 -7.16 4.36
N PHE A 11 -3.33 -7.89 3.52
CA PHE A 11 -3.70 -8.10 2.12
C PHE A 11 -4.97 -8.94 1.97
N ASP A 12 -5.17 -9.94 2.83
CA ASP A 12 -6.44 -10.67 2.92
C ASP A 12 -7.60 -9.73 3.25
N ALA A 13 -7.43 -8.80 4.17
CA ALA A 13 -8.46 -7.81 4.49
C ALA A 13 -8.70 -6.82 3.33
N ILE A 14 -7.67 -6.41 2.60
CA ILE A 14 -7.82 -5.60 1.38
C ILE A 14 -8.61 -6.36 0.30
N LEU A 15 -8.31 -7.65 0.11
CA LEU A 15 -9.01 -8.51 -0.85
C LEU A 15 -10.48 -8.71 -0.46
N ASP A 16 -10.77 -8.95 0.81
CA ASP A 16 -12.13 -9.11 1.32
C ASP A 16 -12.93 -7.80 1.18
N TRP A 17 -12.31 -6.66 1.51
CA TRP A 17 -12.89 -5.34 1.25
C TRP A 17 -13.16 -5.12 -0.25
N GLY A 18 -12.19 -5.44 -1.11
CA GLY A 18 -12.34 -5.30 -2.56
C GLY A 18 -13.47 -6.17 -3.11
N SER A 19 -13.59 -7.40 -2.61
CA SER A 19 -14.66 -8.34 -2.98
C SER A 19 -16.03 -7.84 -2.53
N THR A 20 -16.14 -7.34 -1.29
CA THR A 20 -17.38 -6.79 -0.73
C THR A 20 -17.84 -5.54 -1.49
N ASN A 21 -16.90 -4.72 -1.96
CA ASN A 21 -17.18 -3.47 -2.65
C ASN A 21 -17.04 -3.55 -4.18
N ALA A 22 -16.98 -4.75 -4.75
CA ALA A 22 -16.65 -4.97 -6.17
C ALA A 22 -17.55 -4.18 -7.13
N GLN A 23 -18.86 -4.11 -6.85
CA GLN A 23 -19.79 -3.33 -7.66
C GLN A 23 -19.47 -1.83 -7.62
N GLN A 24 -19.25 -1.27 -6.43
CA GLN A 24 -18.94 0.14 -6.26
C GLN A 24 -17.59 0.49 -6.89
N ILE A 25 -16.59 -0.38 -6.76
CA ILE A 25 -15.29 -0.23 -7.42
C ILE A 25 -15.47 -0.22 -8.94
N SER A 26 -16.28 -1.13 -9.49
CA SER A 26 -16.57 -1.18 -10.92
C SER A 26 -17.20 0.12 -11.42
N GLU A 27 -18.17 0.68 -10.68
CA GLU A 27 -18.83 1.95 -11.00
C GLU A 27 -17.87 3.14 -10.86
N ALA A 28 -17.08 3.18 -9.78
CA ALA A 28 -16.16 4.27 -9.48
C ALA A 28 -14.93 4.28 -10.40
N HIS A 29 -14.47 3.10 -10.85
CA HIS A 29 -13.42 2.95 -11.86
C HIS A 29 -13.76 3.74 -13.12
N LEU A 30 -15.04 3.79 -13.53
CA LEU A 30 -15.52 4.51 -14.72
C LEU A 30 -15.55 6.04 -14.54
N SER A 31 -15.35 6.56 -13.33
CA SER A 31 -15.48 7.99 -13.03
C SER A 31 -14.22 8.81 -13.35
N LYS A 32 -14.42 10.04 -13.85
CA LYS A 32 -13.33 11.00 -14.06
C LYS A 32 -12.90 11.60 -12.73
N GLY A 33 -11.78 11.12 -12.20
CA GLY A 33 -11.26 11.50 -10.88
C GLY A 33 -10.64 10.33 -10.14
N GLY A 34 -10.96 9.10 -10.57
CA GLY A 34 -10.52 7.88 -9.92
C GLY A 34 -11.26 7.62 -8.61
N TRP A 35 -10.95 6.49 -8.00
CA TRP A 35 -11.57 6.00 -6.77
C TRP A 35 -10.55 5.81 -5.64
N GLU A 36 -9.29 6.18 -5.90
CA GLU A 36 -8.16 6.02 -4.98
C GLU A 36 -8.39 6.72 -3.65
N GLY A 37 -8.83 7.99 -3.66
CA GLY A 37 -9.08 8.73 -2.43
C GLY A 37 -10.19 8.13 -1.56
N TRP A 38 -11.20 7.51 -2.18
CA TRP A 38 -12.23 6.76 -1.46
C TRP A 38 -11.67 5.45 -0.90
N ALA A 39 -10.95 4.68 -1.70
CA ALA A 39 -10.30 3.45 -1.25
C ALA A 39 -9.34 3.68 -0.07
N GLN A 40 -8.54 4.76 -0.12
CA GLN A 40 -7.65 5.15 0.97
C GLN A 40 -8.41 5.44 2.27
N GLU A 41 -9.54 6.15 2.20
CA GLU A 41 -10.34 6.46 3.39
C GLU A 41 -11.05 5.22 3.95
N GLU A 42 -11.59 4.36 3.09
CA GLU A 42 -12.17 3.07 3.50
C GLU A 42 -11.14 2.17 4.17
N MET A 43 -9.95 2.02 3.59
CA MET A 43 -8.86 1.24 4.20
C MET A 43 -8.39 1.86 5.51
N ARG A 44 -8.35 3.19 5.61
CA ARG A 44 -8.01 3.87 6.86
C ARG A 44 -8.99 3.53 7.98
N LEU A 45 -10.30 3.51 7.67
CA LEU A 45 -11.34 3.10 8.61
C LEU A 45 -11.24 1.62 8.94
N LEU A 46 -11.09 0.77 7.92
CA LEU A 46 -10.96 -0.68 8.05
C LEU A 46 -9.85 -1.03 9.04
N PHE A 47 -8.66 -0.45 8.89
CA PHE A 47 -7.50 -0.78 9.71
C PHE A 47 -7.39 0.01 11.02
N ASN A 48 -8.33 0.91 11.31
CA ASN A 48 -8.17 1.92 12.36
C ASN A 48 -6.80 2.63 12.25
N ALA A 49 -6.41 2.97 11.01
CA ALA A 49 -5.12 3.55 10.72
C ALA A 49 -5.10 5.04 11.07
N GLY A 50 -4.00 5.49 11.68
CA GLY A 50 -3.76 6.91 11.91
C GLY A 50 -3.50 7.65 10.59
N ARG A 51 -3.90 8.92 10.51
CA ARG A 51 -3.48 9.81 9.41
C ARG A 51 -2.08 10.33 9.71
N GLU A 52 -1.05 9.53 9.47
CA GLU A 52 0.35 9.94 9.71
C GLU A 52 0.80 10.97 8.66
N GLY A 53 0.59 12.24 8.96
CA GLY A 53 1.28 13.32 8.27
C GLY A 53 2.80 13.22 8.50
N ASN A 54 3.57 13.25 7.41
CA ASN A 54 5.05 13.31 7.39
C ASN A 54 5.76 11.98 7.71
N CYS A 55 5.50 10.92 6.95
CA CYS A 55 6.24 9.64 7.03
C CYS A 55 7.69 9.76 6.57
N TYR A 56 7.93 10.66 5.62
CA TYR A 56 9.21 10.89 4.98
C TYR A 56 9.89 12.15 5.58
N GLN A 57 11.12 12.03 6.05
CA GLN A 57 11.94 13.12 6.60
C GLN A 57 12.38 14.13 5.53
N ASN A 58 12.64 13.65 4.32
CA ASN A 58 13.20 14.44 3.24
C ASN A 58 12.19 15.40 2.58
N ASN A 59 10.87 15.28 2.85
CA ASN A 59 9.87 16.20 2.31
C ASN A 59 8.53 16.16 3.08
N ALA A 60 8.14 17.28 3.72
CA ALA A 60 6.85 17.41 4.41
C ALA A 60 5.61 17.28 3.49
N ARG A 61 5.78 17.36 2.16
CA ARG A 61 4.70 17.12 1.18
C ARG A 61 4.54 15.65 0.79
N GLN A 62 5.47 14.78 1.19
CA GLN A 62 5.39 13.35 0.94
C GLN A 62 4.79 12.68 2.17
N ALA A 63 3.50 12.38 2.11
CA ALA A 63 2.80 11.52 3.05
C ALA A 63 2.66 10.13 2.44
N ALA A 64 2.67 9.09 3.28
CA ALA A 64 2.20 7.78 2.85
C ALA A 64 0.67 7.78 2.82
N ASP A 65 0.10 6.89 2.01
CA ASP A 65 -1.36 6.77 1.89
C ASP A 65 -1.96 6.12 3.15
N ILE A 66 -1.33 5.04 3.65
CA ILE A 66 -1.76 4.34 4.87
C ILE A 66 -0.52 4.02 5.73
N VAL A 67 -0.65 4.23 7.05
CA VAL A 67 0.38 3.85 8.02
C VAL A 67 -0.26 3.12 9.18
N LEU A 68 0.31 1.98 9.51
CA LEU A 68 -0.10 1.11 10.60
C LEU A 68 1.04 1.05 11.61
N THR A 69 0.74 1.45 12.84
CA THR A 69 1.70 1.42 13.95
C THR A 69 1.27 0.39 14.98
N PRO A 70 2.22 -0.29 15.65
CA PRO A 70 1.93 -1.20 16.75
C PRO A 70 1.02 -0.57 17.81
N TYR A 71 0.22 -1.39 18.48
CA TYR A 71 -0.66 -1.04 19.62
C TYR A 71 -1.83 -0.09 19.35
N THR A 72 -1.87 0.55 18.19
CA THR A 72 -2.88 1.56 17.84
C THR A 72 -3.68 1.15 16.61
N SER A 73 -3.03 0.58 15.60
CA SER A 73 -3.71 0.10 14.40
C SER A 73 -4.24 -1.33 14.57
N GLY A 74 -5.43 -1.61 14.06
CA GLY A 74 -6.07 -2.92 14.07
C GLY A 74 -6.53 -3.46 15.44
N ALA A 75 -6.06 -2.91 16.57
CA ALA A 75 -6.34 -3.46 17.92
C ALA A 75 -7.83 -3.39 18.32
N GLU A 76 -8.58 -2.40 17.84
CA GLU A 76 -10.04 -2.29 18.07
C GLU A 76 -10.87 -2.89 16.92
N ALA A 77 -10.32 -2.91 15.71
CA ALA A 77 -11.01 -3.36 14.50
C ALA A 77 -10.92 -4.88 14.30
N PHE A 78 -9.91 -5.55 14.87
CA PHE A 78 -9.65 -6.98 14.68
C PHE A 78 -9.20 -7.66 15.98
N ALA A 79 -9.44 -8.96 16.08
CA ALA A 79 -9.14 -9.76 17.27
C ALA A 79 -7.63 -9.87 17.60
N GLN A 80 -6.76 -9.54 16.63
CA GLN A 80 -5.31 -9.42 16.80
C GLN A 80 -4.82 -8.21 15.98
N PRO A 81 -3.86 -7.43 16.50
CA PRO A 81 -3.23 -6.37 15.71
C PRO A 81 -2.52 -6.97 14.50
N TYR A 82 -2.67 -6.37 13.32
CA TYR A 82 -1.99 -6.81 12.08
C TYR A 82 -0.48 -6.59 12.05
N VAL A 83 0.02 -5.94 13.09
CA VAL A 83 1.37 -5.44 13.24
C VAL A 83 1.91 -5.93 14.58
N ASP A 84 2.49 -7.12 14.58
CA ASP A 84 3.26 -7.63 15.71
C ASP A 84 4.58 -6.87 15.75
N GLU A 85 4.67 -5.84 16.58
CA GLU A 85 5.86 -4.97 16.81
C GLU A 85 6.39 -4.18 15.59
N GLU A 86 5.96 -4.51 14.37
CA GLU A 86 6.39 -3.88 13.11
C GLU A 86 5.53 -2.66 12.72
N CYS A 87 6.11 -1.65 12.09
CA CYS A 87 5.33 -0.63 11.38
C CYS A 87 5.05 -1.09 9.93
N VAL A 88 3.84 -0.83 9.42
CA VAL A 88 3.52 -1.07 8.01
C VAL A 88 3.13 0.22 7.32
N VAL A 89 3.74 0.51 6.18
CA VAL A 89 3.43 1.67 5.34
C VAL A 89 2.93 1.15 4.00
N ILE A 90 1.82 1.69 3.50
CA ILE A 90 1.26 1.32 2.21
C ILE A 90 1.13 2.58 1.34
N GLU A 91 1.70 2.52 0.15
CA GLU A 91 1.40 3.42 -0.97
C GLU A 91 0.38 2.69 -1.86
N LEU A 92 -0.84 3.22 -1.94
CA LEU A 92 -1.95 2.59 -2.65
C LEU A 92 -2.21 3.35 -3.94
N LYS A 93 -2.24 2.62 -5.05
CA LYS A 93 -2.65 3.15 -6.35
C LYS A 93 -3.80 2.36 -6.94
N CYS A 94 -4.75 3.08 -7.52
CA CYS A 94 -5.94 2.50 -8.12
C CYS A 94 -6.04 2.89 -9.61
N GLU A 95 -6.18 1.89 -10.48
CA GLU A 95 -6.41 2.16 -11.91
C GLU A 95 -7.76 2.85 -12.09
N SER A 96 -7.80 3.90 -12.93
CA SER A 96 -9.05 4.57 -13.31
C SER A 96 -9.32 4.42 -14.81
N TYR A 97 -10.54 4.75 -15.22
CA TYR A 97 -11.01 4.54 -16.59
C TYR A 97 -10.02 5.00 -17.66
N TRP A 98 -9.61 4.07 -18.53
CA TRP A 98 -8.75 4.32 -19.69
C TRP A 98 -7.44 5.05 -19.35
N ASN A 99 -6.85 4.77 -18.19
CA ASN A 99 -5.65 5.47 -17.73
C ASN A 99 -4.45 4.57 -17.43
N ALA A 100 -4.45 3.30 -17.85
CA ALA A 100 -3.42 2.29 -17.53
C ALA A 100 -1.97 2.82 -17.66
N GLN A 101 -1.67 3.59 -18.72
CA GLN A 101 -0.34 4.19 -18.91
C GLN A 101 0.01 5.25 -17.84
N LYS A 102 -0.96 6.11 -17.48
CA LYS A 102 -0.79 7.08 -16.38
C LYS A 102 -0.69 6.36 -15.04
N PHE A 103 -1.53 5.35 -14.80
CA PHE A 103 -1.49 4.51 -13.62
C PHE A 103 -0.11 3.87 -13.42
N ARG A 104 0.46 3.26 -14.46
CA ARG A 104 1.86 2.78 -14.47
C ARG A 104 2.85 3.87 -14.08
N GLY A 105 2.69 5.07 -14.63
CA GLY A 105 3.54 6.22 -14.34
C GLY A 105 3.49 6.63 -12.87
N GLU A 106 2.31 6.63 -12.26
CA GLU A 106 2.15 6.95 -10.83
C GLU A 106 2.69 5.85 -9.92
N VAL A 107 2.39 4.56 -10.19
CA VAL A 107 2.97 3.44 -9.43
C VAL A 107 4.50 3.47 -9.48
N LYS A 108 5.09 3.76 -10.64
CA LYS A 108 6.53 3.92 -10.77
C LYS A 108 7.08 5.06 -9.90
N LYS A 109 6.34 6.16 -9.75
CA LYS A 109 6.75 7.27 -8.87
C LYS A 109 6.70 6.85 -7.41
N ASP A 110 5.73 6.05 -6.97
CA ASP A 110 5.69 5.57 -5.59
C ASP A 110 6.82 4.60 -5.30
N ILE A 111 7.14 3.70 -6.24
CA ILE A 111 8.33 2.85 -6.13
C ILE A 111 9.59 3.71 -5.98
N GLN A 112 9.73 4.78 -6.78
CA GLN A 112 10.87 5.70 -6.68
C GLN A 112 10.88 6.49 -5.36
N LYS A 113 9.71 6.91 -4.89
CA LYS A 113 9.51 7.60 -3.61
C LYS A 113 9.94 6.71 -2.44
N VAL A 114 9.51 5.45 -2.42
CA VAL A 114 9.89 4.49 -1.36
C VAL A 114 11.39 4.19 -1.43
N ASN A 115 11.94 3.92 -2.62
CA ASN A 115 13.38 3.66 -2.80
C ASN A 115 14.28 4.85 -2.39
N SER A 116 13.80 6.08 -2.60
CA SER A 116 14.54 7.30 -2.25
C SER A 116 14.15 7.87 -0.89
N GLY A 117 13.21 7.22 -0.20
CA GLY A 117 12.59 7.71 1.02
C GLY A 117 13.53 7.61 2.21
N VAL A 118 13.74 8.73 2.90
CA VAL A 118 14.29 8.71 4.26
C VAL A 118 13.11 8.72 5.21
N PHE A 119 12.78 7.57 5.80
CA PHE A 119 11.67 7.47 6.74
C PHE A 119 12.03 8.11 8.08
N LYS A 120 11.03 8.65 8.80
CA LYS A 120 11.28 9.16 10.15
C LYS A 120 11.78 8.07 11.07
N ASP A 121 12.80 8.38 11.87
CA ASP A 121 13.40 7.47 12.86
C ASP A 121 12.37 6.74 13.72
N ARG A 122 11.24 7.37 14.08
CA ARG A 122 10.17 6.71 14.86
C ARG A 122 9.52 5.52 14.16
N LEU A 123 9.48 5.52 12.82
CA LEU A 123 9.02 4.41 11.98
C LEU A 123 10.11 3.36 11.78
N LEU A 124 11.36 3.70 12.09
CA LEU A 124 12.54 2.83 12.02
C LEU A 124 12.99 2.31 13.40
N ARG A 125 12.29 2.69 14.49
CA ARG A 125 12.58 2.22 15.86
C ARG A 125 12.19 0.74 16.08
N GLY A 126 11.60 0.11 15.08
CA GLY A 126 11.38 -1.33 14.93
C GLY A 126 11.47 -1.72 13.45
N ASP A 127 11.22 -2.99 13.14
CA ASP A 127 11.10 -3.45 11.76
C ASP A 127 9.95 -2.70 11.06
N CYS A 128 10.19 -2.21 9.84
CA CYS A 128 9.21 -1.50 9.05
C CYS A 128 9.07 -2.11 7.66
N ASN A 129 7.86 -2.52 7.32
CA ASN A 129 7.52 -3.03 5.99
C ASN A 129 6.78 -1.95 5.21
N VAL A 130 7.35 -1.56 4.07
CA VAL A 130 6.72 -0.61 3.15
C VAL A 130 6.25 -1.39 1.93
N TYR A 131 5.00 -1.18 1.53
CA TYR A 131 4.39 -1.84 0.38
C TYR A 131 3.91 -0.80 -0.63
N CYS A 132 4.28 -0.97 -1.89
CA CYS A 132 3.52 -0.37 -2.99
C CYS A 132 2.45 -1.36 -3.41
N VAL A 133 1.18 -1.02 -3.23
CA VAL A 133 0.02 -1.84 -3.59
C VAL A 133 -0.72 -1.18 -4.74
N ALA A 134 -1.03 -1.97 -5.75
CA ALA A 134 -1.68 -1.52 -6.97
C ALA A 134 -2.94 -2.35 -7.25
N LEU A 135 -4.07 -1.66 -7.40
CA LEU A 135 -5.36 -2.22 -7.78
C LEU A 135 -5.56 -1.99 -9.29
N ALA A 136 -5.15 -2.98 -10.07
CA ALA A 136 -5.37 -2.99 -11.52
C ALA A 136 -6.79 -3.48 -11.81
N MET A 137 -7.49 -2.79 -12.71
CA MET A 137 -8.86 -3.08 -13.13
C MET A 137 -8.91 -3.68 -14.54
N THR A 138 -7.81 -3.59 -15.30
CA THR A 138 -7.72 -4.08 -16.68
C THR A 138 -6.50 -4.98 -16.89
N ASP A 139 -6.54 -5.82 -17.92
CA ASP A 139 -5.40 -6.65 -18.33
C ASP A 139 -4.17 -5.80 -18.70
N GLU A 140 -4.39 -4.62 -19.29
CA GLU A 140 -3.31 -3.68 -19.60
C GLU A 140 -2.66 -3.12 -18.33
N GLY A 141 -3.49 -2.74 -17.34
CA GLY A 141 -3.02 -2.34 -16.02
C GLY A 141 -2.21 -3.45 -15.33
N ALA A 142 -2.72 -4.68 -15.36
CA ALA A 142 -2.06 -5.86 -14.79
C ALA A 142 -0.70 -6.13 -15.46
N TYR A 143 -0.66 -6.12 -16.79
CA TYR A 143 0.59 -6.25 -17.56
C TYR A 143 1.61 -5.16 -17.18
N TYR A 144 1.16 -3.92 -16.97
CA TYR A 144 2.07 -2.86 -16.54
C TYR A 144 2.60 -3.06 -15.11
N MET A 145 1.81 -3.59 -14.18
CA MET A 145 2.28 -3.89 -12.83
C MET A 145 3.35 -4.98 -12.84
N GLU A 146 3.13 -6.05 -13.61
CA GLU A 146 4.13 -7.08 -13.83
C GLU A 146 5.43 -6.48 -14.42
N SER A 147 5.31 -5.59 -15.41
CA SER A 147 6.47 -4.93 -16.02
C SER A 147 7.26 -4.02 -15.07
N LEU A 148 6.67 -3.59 -13.94
CA LEU A 148 7.33 -2.81 -12.90
C LEU A 148 7.95 -3.69 -11.81
N GLY A 149 7.80 -5.02 -11.91
CA GLY A 149 8.29 -5.99 -10.94
C GLY A 149 7.44 -6.05 -9.67
N LEU A 150 6.14 -5.77 -9.76
CA LEU A 150 5.20 -6.11 -8.69
C LEU A 150 4.87 -7.61 -8.80
N GLU A 151 4.68 -8.24 -7.65
CA GLU A 151 4.23 -9.63 -7.55
C GLU A 151 2.71 -9.66 -7.37
N LEU A 152 2.07 -10.61 -8.06
CA LEU A 152 0.64 -10.84 -7.90
C LEU A 152 0.39 -11.75 -6.68
N PHE A 153 -0.25 -11.19 -5.66
CA PHE A 153 -0.79 -11.93 -4.52
C PHE A 153 -2.31 -12.05 -4.67
N ARG A 154 -2.77 -13.21 -5.13
CA ARG A 154 -4.16 -13.47 -5.52
C ARG A 154 -4.62 -12.45 -6.58
N ASP A 155 -5.32 -11.39 -6.17
CA ASP A 155 -5.83 -10.34 -7.05
C ASP A 155 -5.18 -8.96 -6.80
N LEU A 156 -4.18 -8.88 -5.90
CA LEU A 156 -3.45 -7.65 -5.58
C LEU A 156 -2.04 -7.69 -6.14
N TRP A 157 -1.64 -6.61 -6.82
CA TRP A 157 -0.24 -6.40 -7.21
C TRP A 157 0.48 -5.68 -6.08
N LEU A 158 1.56 -6.24 -5.57
CA LEU A 158 2.33 -5.61 -4.51
C LEU A 158 3.84 -5.74 -4.70
N ARG A 159 4.57 -4.76 -4.15
CA ARG A 159 6.02 -4.80 -4.01
C ARG A 159 6.40 -4.40 -2.59
N ARG A 160 7.13 -5.28 -1.90
CA ARG A 160 7.58 -5.08 -0.52
C ARG A 160 8.99 -4.49 -0.46
N PHE A 161 9.20 -3.60 0.50
CA PHE A 161 10.50 -3.07 0.93
C PHE A 161 10.59 -3.25 2.45
N LYS A 162 11.66 -3.90 2.94
CA LYS A 162 11.90 -4.05 4.38
C LYS A 162 13.00 -3.08 4.81
N PHE A 163 12.76 -2.36 5.90
CA PHE A 163 13.73 -1.47 6.55
C PHE A 163 13.80 -1.86 8.04
N GLY A 164 14.99 -2.13 8.60
CA GLY A 164 15.04 -2.53 10.01
C GLY A 164 16.28 -3.25 10.56
N ASP A 165 17.28 -3.60 9.75
CA ASP A 165 18.58 -4.06 10.24
C ASP A 165 19.68 -3.09 9.77
N GLU A 166 20.69 -2.88 10.62
CA GLU A 166 21.78 -1.90 10.51
C GLU A 166 22.13 -1.42 9.09
N TYR A 167 22.20 -0.09 8.93
CA TYR A 167 22.73 0.64 7.78
C TYR A 167 23.62 -0.19 6.86
N LEU A 168 23.15 -0.59 5.68
CA LEU A 168 24.01 -0.95 4.54
C LEU A 168 23.26 -0.72 3.23
N LEU A 169 23.42 0.50 2.73
CA LEU A 169 23.30 0.84 1.33
C LEU A 169 24.39 0.07 0.58
N HIS A 170 24.03 -0.90 -0.27
CA HIS A 170 24.89 -1.35 -1.34
C HIS A 170 24.18 -1.17 -2.68
N ILE A 171 24.83 -0.31 -3.48
CA ILE A 171 24.64 0.10 -4.87
C ILE A 171 23.91 -0.93 -5.75
#